data_AF-A0A117IT96-F1
#
_entry.id   AF-A0A117IT96-F1
#
_cell.length_a   1.000
_cell.length_b   1.000
_cell.length_c   1.000
_cell.angle_alpha   90.00
_cell.angle_beta   90.00
_cell.angle_gamma   90.00
#
_symmetry.space_group_name_H-M   'P 1'
#
loop_
_entity.id
_entity.type
_entity.pdbx_description
1 polymer ?
#
loop_
_entity_poly.entity_id
_entity_poly.type
_entity_poly.pdbx_seq_one_letter_code
_entity_poly.pdbx_strand_id
1 'polypeptide(L)'
;MKRAFAGFFILSLFFVSYAGAFTPPPWFKNGTYVTYAAFPNEKTRRNFNTFFYIPALLPRENWNSLSTAAKNGGEECRGLREKLENYSNSIWDIVQYNGSVFITFNLTDVTNSSAVVLVTLTLENATPSPGCWVDSLTFRGKLFLNITDGYYYLNGSKLGRPSFFILPYSLPERRSLLYKASILRRYGFTIVGDLKVNNITFTQDKLVHTFVRTFYPPLVKIRSNWLPILYQKKGYLSSSIGFESLYDLNTGIAINIDSPYPELYVAGIMFVAPFNYCSAEMNDKIDFSREYWPYGFVLYDTNIKFPEERTGKAPDTPLKYYLVFGLIILTASLLRRWKR
;
A
#
# COMPACT_ATOMS: atom_id res chain seq x y z
N MET A 1 35.81 -5.46 -38.10
CA MET A 1 34.82 -4.74 -37.27
C MET A 1 33.37 -5.14 -37.54
N LYS A 2 32.94 -5.34 -38.80
CA LYS A 2 31.53 -5.64 -39.14
C LYS A 2 30.92 -6.92 -38.52
N ARG A 3 31.71 -7.97 -38.24
CA ARG A 3 31.21 -9.24 -37.64
C ARG A 3 30.98 -9.19 -36.12
N ALA A 4 31.69 -8.31 -35.40
CA ALA A 4 31.52 -8.17 -33.94
C ALA A 4 30.27 -7.35 -33.58
N PHE A 5 29.93 -6.36 -34.42
CA PHE A 5 28.70 -5.58 -34.29
C PHE A 5 27.44 -6.43 -34.54
N ALA A 6 27.47 -7.35 -35.50
CA ALA A 6 26.35 -8.25 -35.76
C ALA A 6 26.09 -9.21 -34.58
N GLY A 7 27.14 -9.74 -33.94
CA GLY A 7 27.01 -10.58 -32.75
C GLY A 7 26.44 -9.85 -31.54
N PHE A 8 26.84 -8.59 -31.32
CA PHE A 8 26.29 -7.75 -30.24
C PHE A 8 24.81 -7.41 -30.49
N PHE A 9 24.42 -7.15 -31.75
CA PHE A 9 23.04 -6.85 -32.13
C PHE A 9 22.12 -8.07 -31.97
N ILE A 10 22.60 -9.27 -32.31
CA ILE A 10 21.85 -10.53 -32.12
C ILE A 10 21.73 -10.88 -30.64
N LEU A 11 22.79 -10.70 -29.84
CA LEU A 11 22.71 -10.90 -28.39
C LEU A 11 21.72 -9.92 -27.76
N SER A 12 21.73 -8.64 -28.18
CA SER A 12 20.73 -7.67 -27.71
C SER A 12 19.30 -8.04 -28.15
N LEU A 13 19.09 -8.62 -29.34
CA LEU A 13 17.77 -9.08 -29.78
C LEU A 13 17.22 -10.27 -28.94
N PHE A 14 18.10 -11.15 -28.44
CA PHE A 14 17.71 -12.18 -27.48
C PHE A 14 17.36 -11.63 -26.08
N PHE A 15 17.89 -10.45 -25.71
CA PHE A 15 17.58 -9.79 -24.43
C PHE A 15 16.47 -8.72 -24.53
N VAL A 16 16.13 -8.23 -25.73
CA VAL A 16 15.08 -7.21 -25.94
C VAL A 16 13.66 -7.81 -25.93
N SER A 17 13.53 -9.14 -25.92
CA SER A 17 12.22 -9.83 -26.02
C SER A 17 11.62 -10.29 -24.69
N TYR A 18 12.22 -9.98 -23.53
CA TYR A 18 11.48 -10.03 -22.26
C TYR A 18 10.65 -8.76 -22.14
N ALA A 19 9.59 -8.67 -22.94
CA ALA A 19 8.48 -7.76 -22.67
C ALA A 19 7.84 -8.18 -21.35
N GLY A 20 8.42 -7.65 -20.26
CA GLY A 20 7.84 -7.36 -18.95
C GLY A 20 6.70 -8.25 -18.47
N ALA A 21 6.89 -9.57 -18.39
CA ALA A 21 6.05 -10.37 -17.52
C ALA A 21 6.29 -9.87 -16.08
N PHE A 22 5.22 -9.47 -15.38
CA PHE A 22 5.30 -9.22 -13.95
C PHE A 22 5.62 -10.56 -13.30
N THR A 23 6.89 -10.74 -12.96
CA THR A 23 7.32 -11.85 -12.12
C THR A 23 7.08 -11.39 -10.68
N PRO A 24 6.29 -12.10 -9.88
CA PRO A 24 6.10 -11.71 -8.50
C PRO A 24 7.38 -12.03 -7.69
N PRO A 25 7.62 -11.34 -6.55
CA PRO A 25 8.77 -11.65 -5.70
C PRO A 25 8.72 -13.09 -5.16
N PRO A 26 9.86 -13.70 -4.78
CA PRO A 26 9.89 -15.10 -4.31
C PRO A 26 9.01 -15.40 -3.09
N TRP A 27 8.71 -14.39 -2.29
CA TRP A 27 7.83 -14.51 -1.13
C TRP A 27 6.34 -14.49 -1.48
N PHE A 28 5.98 -14.16 -2.71
CA PHE A 28 4.59 -14.03 -3.16
C PHE A 28 3.98 -15.41 -3.43
N LYS A 29 3.39 -16.01 -2.39
CA LYS A 29 2.83 -17.36 -2.41
C LYS A 29 1.63 -17.46 -1.46
N ASN A 30 0.90 -18.57 -1.55
CA ASN A 30 -0.23 -18.84 -0.65
C ASN A 30 0.18 -18.78 0.83
N GLY A 31 -0.64 -18.11 1.63
CA GLY A 31 -0.44 -17.93 3.07
C GLY A 31 0.56 -16.84 3.44
N THR A 32 1.14 -16.13 2.46
CA THR A 32 1.95 -14.94 2.76
C THR A 32 1.06 -13.80 3.21
N TYR A 33 1.43 -13.13 4.29
CA TYR A 33 0.71 -11.97 4.79
C TYR A 33 1.64 -10.82 5.16
N VAL A 34 1.08 -9.61 5.15
CA VAL A 34 1.71 -8.40 5.65
C VAL A 34 0.67 -7.60 6.42
N THR A 35 0.99 -7.19 7.64
CA THR A 35 0.15 -6.37 8.51
C THR A 35 0.84 -5.04 8.78
N TYR A 36 0.09 -3.95 8.67
CA TYR A 36 0.53 -2.61 9.04
C TYR A 36 -0.32 -2.09 10.20
N ALA A 37 0.29 -1.32 11.10
CA ALA A 37 -0.37 -0.76 12.25
C ALA A 37 -0.24 0.76 12.33
N ALA A 38 -1.25 1.41 12.89
CA ALA A 38 -1.11 2.74 13.47
C ALA A 38 -1.64 2.71 14.91
N PHE A 39 -0.83 3.20 15.84
CA PHE A 39 -1.15 3.16 17.27
C PHE A 39 -1.71 4.50 17.75
N PRO A 40 -2.63 4.46 18.74
CA PRO A 40 -3.28 5.65 19.25
C PRO A 40 -2.36 6.45 20.16
N ASN A 41 -2.83 7.62 20.57
CA ASN A 41 -2.19 8.40 21.62
C ASN A 41 -2.62 7.87 22.99
N GLU A 42 -1.73 7.20 23.70
CA GLU A 42 -2.03 6.67 25.05
C GLU A 42 -2.29 7.79 26.08
N LYS A 43 -1.77 9.01 25.85
CA LYS A 43 -1.83 10.13 26.79
C LYS A 43 -3.09 10.96 26.66
N THR A 44 -3.79 10.93 25.52
CA THR A 44 -4.95 11.81 25.29
C THR A 44 -6.08 11.15 24.51
N ARG A 45 -7.28 11.13 25.07
CA ARG A 45 -8.52 10.68 24.38
C ARG A 45 -9.10 11.69 23.37
N ARG A 46 -8.48 12.88 23.25
CA ARG A 46 -8.97 13.95 22.34
C ARG A 46 -8.47 13.79 20.90
N ASN A 47 -7.46 12.96 20.72
CA ASN A 47 -6.83 12.71 19.44
C ASN A 47 -7.37 11.39 18.90
N PHE A 48 -8.25 11.47 17.90
CA PHE A 48 -8.84 10.32 17.24
C PHE A 48 -8.37 10.25 15.80
N ASN A 49 -8.16 9.03 15.32
CA ASN A 49 -8.03 8.78 13.91
C ASN A 49 -9.43 8.58 13.31
N THR A 50 -9.55 8.74 12.00
CA THR A 50 -10.83 8.58 11.31
C THR A 50 -10.69 7.71 10.08
N PHE A 51 -11.77 7.03 9.71
CA PHE A 51 -11.93 6.61 8.33
C PHE A 51 -13.33 6.92 7.83
N PHE A 52 -13.41 7.04 6.52
CA PHE A 52 -14.62 7.34 5.79
C PHE A 52 -14.99 6.09 4.98
N TYR A 53 -16.24 5.67 5.07
CA TYR A 53 -16.76 4.55 4.28
C TYR A 53 -17.99 4.96 3.48
N ILE A 54 -18.25 4.21 2.42
CA ILE A 54 -19.45 4.37 1.60
C ILE A 54 -20.36 3.19 1.91
N PRO A 55 -21.52 3.42 2.53
CA PRO A 55 -22.45 2.37 2.94
C PRO A 55 -22.84 1.43 1.80
N ALA A 56 -23.13 2.01 0.63
CA ALA A 56 -23.46 1.26 -0.59
C ALA A 56 -22.29 0.43 -1.17
N LEU A 57 -21.07 0.62 -0.66
CA LEU A 57 -19.88 -0.18 -1.00
C LEU A 57 -19.56 -1.24 0.05
N LEU A 58 -20.16 -1.19 1.25
CA LEU A 58 -19.84 -2.15 2.29
C LEU A 58 -20.30 -3.55 1.87
N PRO A 59 -19.38 -4.54 1.85
CA PRO A 59 -19.78 -5.95 1.77
C PRO A 59 -20.78 -6.29 2.86
N ARG A 60 -21.69 -7.23 2.57
CA ARG A 60 -22.74 -7.66 3.51
C ARG A 60 -22.18 -8.11 4.86
N GLU A 61 -21.02 -8.77 4.87
CA GLU A 61 -20.34 -9.15 6.11
C GLU A 61 -19.94 -7.93 6.96
N ASN A 62 -19.36 -6.90 6.34
CA ASN A 62 -18.96 -5.67 7.03
C ASN A 62 -20.18 -4.88 7.51
N TRP A 63 -21.24 -4.86 6.70
CA TRP A 63 -22.53 -4.29 7.09
C TRP A 63 -23.10 -4.98 8.34
N ASN A 64 -23.06 -6.32 8.36
CA ASN A 64 -23.50 -7.11 9.50
C ASN A 64 -22.62 -6.87 10.73
N SER A 65 -21.31 -6.69 10.57
CA SER A 65 -20.40 -6.34 11.66
C SER A 65 -20.80 -5.01 12.31
N LEU A 66 -21.00 -3.94 11.52
CA LEU A 66 -21.50 -2.65 12.01
C LEU A 66 -22.88 -2.77 12.66
N SER A 67 -23.79 -3.53 12.05
CA SER A 67 -25.14 -3.74 12.58
C SER A 67 -25.14 -4.48 13.90
N THR A 68 -24.25 -5.46 14.05
CA THR A 68 -24.09 -6.22 15.30
C THR A 68 -23.50 -5.34 16.38
N ALA A 69 -22.48 -4.55 16.05
CA ALA A 69 -21.89 -3.58 16.97
C ALA A 69 -22.91 -2.57 17.49
N ALA A 70 -23.80 -2.07 16.61
CA ALA A 70 -24.88 -1.17 17.00
C ALA A 70 -25.96 -1.81 17.88
N LYS A 71 -26.28 -3.09 17.65
CA LYS A 71 -27.27 -3.84 18.45
C LYS A 71 -26.74 -4.21 19.82
N ASN A 72 -25.45 -4.52 19.92
CA ASN A 72 -24.80 -4.91 21.16
C ASN A 72 -24.34 -3.72 22.00
N GLY A 73 -24.23 -2.53 21.38
CA GLY A 73 -23.92 -1.29 22.09
C GLY A 73 -25.06 -0.85 23.02
N GLY A 74 -24.72 -0.03 24.01
CA GLY A 74 -25.69 0.48 24.97
C GLY A 74 -26.64 1.52 24.38
N GLU A 75 -27.32 2.25 25.26
CA GLU A 75 -28.29 3.28 24.84
C GLU A 75 -27.62 4.42 24.06
N GLU A 76 -26.35 4.68 24.34
CA GLU A 76 -25.49 5.59 23.59
C GLU A 76 -25.36 5.24 22.09
N CYS A 77 -25.60 3.98 21.72
CA CYS A 77 -25.62 3.53 20.32
C CYS A 77 -26.99 3.65 19.64
N ARG A 78 -28.01 4.23 20.29
CA ARG A 78 -29.33 4.45 19.67
C ARG A 78 -29.25 5.24 18.36
N GLY A 79 -28.43 6.30 18.33
CA GLY A 79 -28.24 7.10 17.12
C GLY A 79 -27.63 6.29 15.96
N LEU A 80 -26.72 5.35 16.25
CA LEU A 80 -26.19 4.45 15.23
C LEU A 80 -27.26 3.47 14.72
N ARG A 81 -28.09 2.92 15.61
CA ARG A 81 -29.19 2.00 15.24
C ARG A 81 -30.18 2.70 14.30
N GLU A 82 -30.66 3.87 14.69
CA GLU A 82 -31.56 4.70 13.86
C GLU A 82 -30.92 5.06 12.51
N LYS A 83 -29.61 5.35 12.52
CA LYS A 83 -28.87 5.64 11.29
C LYS A 83 -28.82 4.42 10.39
N LEU A 84 -28.44 3.24 10.92
CA LEU A 84 -28.37 1.93 10.26
C LEU A 84 -29.69 1.55 9.57
N GLU A 85 -30.82 1.82 10.21
CA GLU A 85 -32.16 1.59 9.63
C GLU A 85 -32.47 2.55 8.47
N ASN A 86 -31.90 3.76 8.48
CA ASN A 86 -32.16 4.82 7.50
C ASN A 86 -31.01 5.05 6.49
N TYR A 87 -30.04 4.13 6.38
CA TYR A 87 -28.82 4.36 5.58
C TYR A 87 -29.03 4.51 4.08
N SER A 88 -30.21 4.20 3.57
CA SER A 88 -30.61 4.49 2.19
C SER A 88 -30.38 5.95 1.80
N ASN A 89 -30.26 6.85 2.78
CA ASN A 89 -30.03 8.28 2.58
C ASN A 89 -28.58 8.76 2.75
N SER A 90 -27.68 7.96 3.35
CA SER A 90 -26.28 8.39 3.60
C SER A 90 -25.34 7.88 2.52
N ILE A 91 -24.58 8.79 1.91
CA ILE A 91 -23.64 8.47 0.81
C ILE A 91 -22.25 8.11 1.33
N TRP A 92 -21.86 8.65 2.47
CA TRP A 92 -20.64 8.29 3.17
C TRP A 92 -20.82 8.53 4.66
N ASP A 93 -19.99 7.89 5.48
CA ASP A 93 -20.01 8.07 6.91
C ASP A 93 -18.62 7.96 7.52
N ILE A 94 -18.47 8.41 8.76
CA ILE A 94 -17.21 8.43 9.50
C ILE A 94 -17.33 7.50 10.70
N VAL A 95 -16.28 6.69 10.88
CA VAL A 95 -15.99 6.08 12.18
C VAL A 95 -14.74 6.76 12.73
N GLN A 96 -14.83 7.17 13.98
CA GLN A 96 -13.66 7.61 14.76
C GLN A 96 -13.10 6.40 15.51
N TYR A 97 -11.82 6.40 15.82
CA TYR A 97 -11.24 5.36 16.68
C TYR A 97 -10.08 5.92 17.50
N ASN A 98 -9.98 5.39 18.72
CA ASN A 98 -8.98 5.77 19.73
C ASN A 98 -8.08 4.59 20.13
N GLY A 99 -8.28 3.40 19.55
CA GLY A 99 -7.41 2.24 19.76
C GLY A 99 -6.45 2.02 18.59
N SER A 100 -5.78 0.87 18.63
CA SER A 100 -4.91 0.42 17.54
C SER A 100 -5.73 0.14 16.28
N VAL A 101 -5.15 0.42 15.13
CA VAL A 101 -5.69 0.00 13.85
C VAL A 101 -4.70 -0.89 13.13
N PHE A 102 -5.17 -2.01 12.61
CA PHE A 102 -4.38 -2.98 11.87
C PHE A 102 -4.98 -3.18 10.49
N ILE A 103 -4.17 -3.11 9.45
CA ILE A 103 -4.55 -3.53 8.11
C ILE A 103 -3.66 -4.68 7.65
N THR A 104 -4.28 -5.81 7.37
CA THR A 104 -3.62 -7.04 6.92
C THR A 104 -4.00 -7.35 5.49
N PHE A 105 -2.98 -7.64 4.68
CA PHE A 105 -3.11 -8.21 3.35
C PHE A 105 -2.63 -9.65 3.39
N ASN A 106 -3.51 -10.60 3.03
CA ASN A 106 -3.19 -12.02 2.99
C ASN A 106 -3.36 -12.55 1.57
N LEU A 107 -2.35 -13.25 1.06
CA LEU A 107 -2.33 -13.85 -0.25
C LEU A 107 -2.91 -15.27 -0.21
N THR A 108 -3.97 -15.49 -0.98
CA THR A 108 -4.59 -16.80 -1.19
C THR A 108 -4.75 -17.06 -2.68
N ASP A 109 -5.03 -18.30 -3.06
CA ASP A 109 -5.27 -18.73 -4.45
C ASP A 109 -4.22 -18.22 -5.46
N VAL A 110 -2.94 -18.20 -5.06
CA VAL A 110 -1.81 -17.77 -5.88
C VAL A 110 -1.52 -18.84 -6.94
N THR A 111 -1.59 -18.43 -8.20
CA THR A 111 -1.24 -19.20 -9.40
C THR A 111 -0.15 -18.46 -10.19
N ASN A 112 0.20 -18.95 -11.38
CA ASN A 112 1.15 -18.27 -12.26
C ASN A 112 0.60 -16.99 -12.92
N SER A 113 -0.73 -16.81 -12.95
CA SER A 113 -1.40 -15.70 -13.64
C SER A 113 -2.25 -14.83 -12.71
N SER A 114 -2.56 -15.30 -11.51
CA SER A 114 -3.45 -14.59 -10.60
C SER A 114 -3.18 -14.84 -9.13
N ALA A 115 -3.64 -13.94 -8.28
CA ALA A 115 -3.75 -14.16 -6.85
C ALA A 115 -4.99 -13.48 -6.28
N VAL A 116 -5.45 -13.98 -5.14
CA VAL A 116 -6.45 -13.33 -4.31
C VAL A 116 -5.75 -12.62 -3.16
N VAL A 117 -6.11 -11.36 -2.94
CA VAL A 117 -5.68 -10.57 -1.78
C VAL A 117 -6.88 -10.38 -0.87
N LEU A 118 -6.84 -11.02 0.29
CA LEU A 118 -7.78 -10.79 1.37
C LEU A 118 -7.30 -9.60 2.19
N VAL A 119 -8.17 -8.61 2.31
CA VAL A 119 -7.92 -7.36 3.05
C VAL A 119 -8.71 -7.44 4.34
N THR A 120 -8.06 -7.24 5.47
CA THR A 120 -8.73 -7.14 6.79
C THR A 120 -8.26 -5.87 7.47
N LEU A 121 -9.19 -4.95 7.76
CA LEU A 121 -8.96 -3.78 8.58
C LEU A 121 -9.65 -4.01 9.94
N THR A 122 -8.88 -4.01 11.01
CA THR A 122 -9.37 -4.11 12.38
C THR A 122 -9.12 -2.81 13.10
N LEU A 123 -10.15 -2.30 13.76
CA LEU A 123 -10.11 -1.08 14.54
C LEU A 123 -10.46 -1.45 15.98
N GLU A 124 -9.59 -1.11 16.91
CA GLU A 124 -9.85 -1.26 18.33
C GLU A 124 -10.40 0.05 18.90
N ASN A 125 -11.27 -0.05 19.90
CA ASN A 125 -11.91 1.08 20.58
C ASN A 125 -12.47 2.10 19.57
N ALA A 126 -13.42 1.62 18.76
CA ALA A 126 -14.02 2.38 17.69
C ALA A 126 -15.27 3.12 18.17
N THR A 127 -15.54 4.24 17.51
CA THR A 127 -16.67 5.12 17.74
C THR A 127 -17.40 5.34 16.41
N PRO A 128 -18.23 4.37 15.97
CA PRO A 128 -18.96 4.44 14.70
C PRO A 128 -20.02 5.55 14.63
N SER A 129 -20.46 6.06 15.77
CA SER A 129 -21.25 7.29 15.85
C SER A 129 -20.92 8.04 17.15
N PRO A 130 -21.10 9.37 17.21
CA PRO A 130 -20.79 10.14 18.41
C PRO A 130 -21.42 9.54 19.67
N GLY A 131 -20.58 9.17 20.65
CA GLY A 131 -21.00 8.59 21.92
C GLY A 131 -21.17 7.06 21.92
N CYS A 132 -21.25 6.41 20.76
CA CYS A 132 -21.36 4.95 20.66
C CYS A 132 -19.99 4.30 20.61
N TRP A 133 -19.59 3.63 21.69
CA TRP A 133 -18.29 2.95 21.80
C TRP A 133 -18.42 1.46 21.55
N VAL A 134 -17.52 0.91 20.76
CA VAL A 134 -17.46 -0.53 20.47
C VAL A 134 -16.01 -1.00 20.57
N ASP A 135 -15.81 -2.15 21.23
CA ASP A 135 -14.46 -2.66 21.52
C ASP A 135 -13.64 -2.90 20.26
N SER A 136 -14.29 -3.42 19.21
CA SER A 136 -13.64 -3.64 17.92
C SER A 136 -14.62 -3.63 16.75
N LEU A 137 -14.14 -3.14 15.61
CA LEU A 137 -14.79 -3.28 14.30
C LEU A 137 -13.82 -3.89 13.30
N THR A 138 -14.28 -4.89 12.55
CA THR A 138 -13.48 -5.54 11.51
C THR A 138 -14.17 -5.39 10.15
N PHE A 139 -13.43 -4.87 9.18
CA PHE A 139 -13.86 -4.76 7.78
C PHE A 139 -13.01 -5.67 6.91
N ARG A 140 -13.67 -6.47 6.08
CA ARG A 140 -13.04 -7.41 5.16
C ARG A 140 -13.33 -7.07 3.71
N GLY A 141 -12.37 -7.35 2.85
CA GLY A 141 -12.49 -7.18 1.40
C GLY A 141 -11.70 -8.25 0.68
N LYS A 142 -12.07 -8.52 -0.58
CA LYS A 142 -11.37 -9.45 -1.44
C LYS A 142 -11.08 -8.78 -2.77
N LEU A 143 -9.82 -8.86 -3.21
CA LEU A 143 -9.36 -8.39 -4.51
C LEU A 143 -8.74 -9.51 -5.31
N PHE A 144 -8.98 -9.49 -6.62
CA PHE A 144 -8.30 -10.34 -7.58
C PHE A 144 -7.16 -9.55 -8.22
N LEU A 145 -5.94 -10.02 -8.04
CA LEU A 145 -4.73 -9.53 -8.68
C LEU A 145 -4.47 -10.34 -9.94
N ASN A 146 -4.38 -9.67 -11.08
CA ASN A 146 -3.78 -10.26 -12.27
C ASN A 146 -2.26 -10.15 -12.14
N ILE A 147 -1.58 -11.28 -12.00
CA ILE A 147 -0.12 -11.32 -11.85
C ILE A 147 0.55 -11.00 -13.18
N THR A 148 -0.07 -11.24 -14.33
CA THR A 148 0.58 -10.96 -15.62
C THR A 148 0.87 -9.48 -15.84
N ASP A 149 -0.01 -8.58 -15.37
CA ASP A 149 0.17 -7.12 -15.50
C ASP A 149 0.36 -6.37 -14.17
N GLY A 150 0.20 -7.05 -13.03
CA GLY A 150 0.37 -6.48 -11.70
C GLY A 150 -0.74 -5.52 -11.27
N TYR A 151 -1.96 -5.70 -11.81
CA TYR A 151 -3.12 -4.86 -11.49
C TYR A 151 -4.27 -5.65 -10.86
N TYR A 152 -4.97 -5.00 -9.93
CA TYR A 152 -6.28 -5.40 -9.49
C TYR A 152 -7.34 -5.08 -10.53
N TYR A 153 -8.33 -5.97 -10.64
CA TYR A 153 -9.49 -5.78 -11.48
C TYR A 153 -10.78 -5.87 -10.68
N LEU A 154 -11.73 -4.99 -11.00
CA LEU A 154 -13.08 -5.03 -10.48
C LEU A 154 -14.05 -4.95 -11.66
N ASN A 155 -14.87 -5.98 -11.84
CA ASN A 155 -15.83 -6.11 -12.95
C ASN A 155 -15.18 -5.84 -14.32
N GLY A 156 -14.00 -6.43 -14.55
CA GLY A 156 -13.24 -6.27 -15.80
C GLY A 156 -12.50 -4.93 -15.96
N SER A 157 -12.69 -3.96 -15.07
CA SER A 157 -11.96 -2.69 -15.09
C SER A 157 -10.74 -2.70 -14.17
N LYS A 158 -9.60 -2.17 -14.65
CA LYS A 158 -8.42 -1.93 -13.81
C LYS A 158 -8.77 -1.02 -12.63
N LEU A 159 -8.53 -1.50 -11.42
CA LEU A 159 -8.76 -0.73 -10.19
C LEU A 159 -7.47 -0.05 -9.71
N GLY A 160 -6.32 -0.70 -9.82
CA GLY A 160 -5.05 -0.14 -9.32
C GLY A 160 -4.00 -1.21 -9.08
N ARG A 161 -2.85 -0.79 -8.54
CA ARG A 161 -1.75 -1.70 -8.15
C ARG A 161 -1.84 -2.04 -6.66
N PRO A 162 -1.26 -3.16 -6.21
CA PRO A 162 -1.01 -3.42 -4.80
C PRO A 162 -0.30 -2.24 -4.12
N SER A 163 -0.80 -1.81 -2.97
CA SER A 163 -0.18 -0.76 -2.16
C SER A 163 0.94 -1.30 -1.27
N PHE A 164 0.82 -2.55 -0.82
CA PHE A 164 1.72 -3.18 0.14
C PHE A 164 3.01 -3.74 -0.47
N PHE A 165 3.15 -3.74 -1.79
CA PHE A 165 4.42 -4.11 -2.42
C PHE A 165 4.58 -3.54 -3.84
N ILE A 166 5.83 -3.54 -4.29
CA ILE A 166 6.25 -3.24 -5.66
C ILE A 166 7.20 -4.32 -6.16
N LEU A 167 7.52 -4.29 -7.46
CA LEU A 167 8.64 -5.03 -8.02
C LEU A 167 9.87 -4.11 -8.05
N PRO A 168 10.90 -4.33 -7.22
CA PRO A 168 12.08 -3.46 -7.18
C PRO A 168 12.84 -3.37 -8.51
N TYR A 169 12.78 -4.43 -9.31
CA TYR A 169 13.41 -4.53 -10.63
C TYR A 169 12.52 -4.09 -11.80
N SER A 170 11.26 -3.72 -11.53
CA SER A 170 10.30 -3.22 -12.52
C SER A 170 9.40 -2.19 -11.86
N LEU A 171 9.99 -1.04 -11.55
CA LEU A 171 9.29 0.06 -10.89
C LEU A 171 8.17 0.61 -11.80
N PRO A 172 7.03 1.03 -11.23
CA PRO A 172 5.92 1.49 -12.03
C PRO A 172 6.27 2.77 -12.79
N GLU A 173 5.89 2.87 -14.06
CA GLU A 173 6.22 4.05 -14.86
C GLU A 173 5.51 5.31 -14.36
N ARG A 174 6.09 6.48 -14.66
CA ARG A 174 5.43 7.76 -14.42
C ARG A 174 4.07 7.79 -15.13
N ARG A 175 3.06 8.34 -14.48
CA ARG A 175 1.64 8.37 -14.91
C ARG A 175 0.94 7.01 -14.95
N SER A 176 1.61 5.90 -14.61
CA SER A 176 0.94 4.61 -14.46
C SER A 176 -0.07 4.67 -13.31
N LEU A 177 -1.17 3.91 -13.47
CA LEU A 177 -2.26 3.89 -12.50
C LEU A 177 -1.79 3.26 -11.18
N LEU A 178 -2.04 3.95 -10.07
CA LEU A 178 -1.92 3.41 -8.71
C LEU A 178 -3.30 3.06 -8.16
N TYR A 179 -4.27 3.95 -8.30
CA TYR A 179 -5.66 3.74 -7.87
C TYR A 179 -6.66 4.53 -8.73
N LYS A 180 -7.68 3.83 -9.24
CA LYS A 180 -8.78 4.39 -10.03
C LYS A 180 -9.86 5.01 -9.14
N ALA A 181 -9.52 6.07 -8.41
CA ALA A 181 -10.45 6.76 -7.52
C ALA A 181 -11.64 7.40 -8.27
N SER A 182 -11.55 7.62 -9.59
CA SER A 182 -12.69 8.08 -10.40
C SER A 182 -13.92 7.15 -10.33
N ILE A 183 -13.75 5.90 -9.89
CA ILE A 183 -14.86 4.98 -9.62
C ILE A 183 -15.85 5.55 -8.58
N LEU A 184 -15.40 6.44 -7.70
CA LEU A 184 -16.25 7.08 -6.69
C LEU A 184 -17.32 8.00 -7.30
N ARG A 185 -17.17 8.44 -8.56
CA ARG A 185 -18.20 9.24 -9.26
C ARG A 185 -19.55 8.55 -9.31
N ARG A 186 -19.57 7.21 -9.36
CA ARG A 186 -20.81 6.41 -9.33
C ARG A 186 -21.60 6.54 -8.02
N TYR A 187 -20.94 7.03 -6.97
CA TYR A 187 -21.53 7.33 -5.66
C TYR A 187 -21.79 8.83 -5.46
N GLY A 188 -21.76 9.63 -6.53
CA GLY A 188 -22.17 11.04 -6.49
C GLY A 188 -21.04 12.04 -6.22
N PHE A 189 -19.78 11.59 -6.16
CA PHE A 189 -18.62 12.49 -6.13
C PHE A 189 -18.50 13.26 -7.44
N THR A 190 -18.50 14.59 -7.35
CA THR A 190 -18.51 15.49 -8.51
C THR A 190 -17.11 15.75 -9.05
N ILE A 191 -16.12 15.89 -8.15
CA ILE A 191 -14.70 16.01 -8.50
C ILE A 191 -13.97 14.86 -7.84
N VAL A 192 -13.36 14.00 -8.65
CA VAL A 192 -12.43 12.95 -8.23
C VAL A 192 -11.73 12.43 -9.49
N GLY A 193 -10.42 12.21 -9.41
CA GLY A 193 -9.63 11.68 -10.52
C GLY A 193 -8.72 10.54 -10.08
N ASP A 194 -8.12 9.86 -11.04
CA ASP A 194 -7.29 8.69 -10.74
C ASP A 194 -5.93 9.08 -10.16
N LEU A 195 -5.51 8.34 -9.14
CA LEU A 195 -4.18 8.43 -8.58
C LEU A 195 -3.20 7.67 -9.47
N LYS A 196 -2.18 8.39 -9.92
CA LYS A 196 -1.15 7.92 -10.84
C LYS A 196 0.21 8.27 -10.28
N VAL A 197 1.22 7.49 -10.64
CA VAL A 197 2.61 7.78 -10.25
C VAL A 197 2.99 9.18 -10.73
N ASN A 198 3.28 10.08 -9.80
CA ASN A 198 3.81 11.40 -10.09
C ASN A 198 5.34 11.38 -10.08
N ASN A 199 5.91 10.75 -9.04
CA ASN A 199 7.34 10.69 -8.82
C ASN A 199 7.77 9.38 -8.15
N ILE A 200 8.97 8.91 -8.51
CA ILE A 200 9.66 7.82 -7.84
C ILE A 200 11.06 8.32 -7.48
N THR A 201 11.41 8.25 -6.21
CA THR A 201 12.70 8.70 -5.69
C THR A 201 13.33 7.62 -4.84
N PHE A 202 14.65 7.67 -4.67
CA PHE A 202 15.38 6.80 -3.76
C PHE A 202 15.78 7.59 -2.52
N THR A 203 15.36 7.15 -1.34
CA THR A 203 15.80 7.73 -0.06
C THR A 203 17.14 7.10 0.29
N GLN A 204 18.19 7.91 0.47
CA GLN A 204 19.58 7.43 0.62
C GLN A 204 20.19 7.76 1.98
N ASP A 205 19.51 8.59 2.77
CA ASP A 205 20.10 9.36 3.86
C ASP A 205 19.61 8.96 5.24
N LYS A 206 18.44 8.30 5.34
CA LYS A 206 17.82 7.98 6.62
C LYS A 206 17.49 6.51 6.80
N LEU A 207 17.73 6.02 8.01
CA LEU A 207 17.19 4.76 8.49
C LEU A 207 15.69 4.91 8.75
N VAL A 208 14.91 3.87 8.44
CA VAL A 208 13.47 3.87 8.69
C VAL A 208 13.12 2.72 9.62
N HIS A 209 12.59 3.05 10.79
CA HIS A 209 12.21 2.06 11.78
C HIS A 209 10.76 1.61 11.58
N THR A 210 10.53 0.32 11.80
CA THR A 210 9.20 -0.28 11.88
C THR A 210 9.13 -1.20 13.10
N PHE A 211 7.97 -1.80 13.36
CA PHE A 211 7.83 -2.77 14.46
C PHE A 211 8.45 -4.14 14.12
N VAL A 212 8.77 -4.38 12.84
CA VAL A 212 9.42 -5.61 12.40
C VAL A 212 10.94 -5.49 12.43
N ARG A 213 11.48 -4.37 11.94
CA ARG A 213 12.94 -4.11 11.89
C ARG A 213 13.24 -2.67 11.49
N THR A 214 14.52 -2.32 11.53
CA THR A 214 15.05 -1.13 10.84
C THR A 214 15.36 -1.46 9.38
N PHE A 215 14.98 -0.55 8.48
CA PHE A 215 15.28 -0.59 7.06
C PHE A 215 16.36 0.42 6.71
N TYR A 216 17.34 -0.04 5.94
CA TYR A 216 18.50 0.75 5.55
C TYR A 216 18.34 1.24 4.11
N PRO A 217 18.78 2.47 3.80
CA PRO A 217 18.81 2.96 2.44
C PRO A 217 19.72 2.11 1.53
N PRO A 218 19.47 2.10 0.21
CA PRO A 218 18.45 2.88 -0.50
C PRO A 218 17.03 2.30 -0.41
N LEU A 219 16.05 3.17 -0.15
CA LEU A 219 14.62 2.82 -0.11
C LEU A 219 13.88 3.44 -1.30
N VAL A 220 12.89 2.75 -1.86
CA VAL A 220 12.10 3.28 -2.98
C VAL A 220 10.91 4.04 -2.42
N LYS A 221 10.78 5.31 -2.81
CA LYS A 221 9.65 6.17 -2.45
C LYS A 221 8.78 6.43 -3.67
N ILE A 222 7.51 6.08 -3.59
CA ILE A 222 6.53 6.33 -4.66
C ILE A 222 5.52 7.35 -4.18
N ARG A 223 5.34 8.40 -4.99
CA ARG A 223 4.36 9.47 -4.76
C ARG A 223 3.37 9.55 -5.90
N SER A 224 2.08 9.64 -5.57
CA SER A 224 1.06 9.95 -6.56
C SER A 224 0.95 11.45 -6.82
N ASN A 225 0.13 11.80 -7.81
CA ASN A 225 -0.46 13.13 -7.88
C ASN A 225 -1.41 13.33 -6.68
N TRP A 226 -1.53 14.58 -6.24
CA TRP A 226 -2.54 15.00 -5.27
C TRP A 226 -3.71 15.60 -6.05
N LEU A 227 -4.92 15.10 -5.79
CA LEU A 227 -6.11 15.52 -6.51
C LEU A 227 -7.22 15.92 -5.54
N PRO A 228 -8.00 16.97 -5.84
CA PRO A 228 -9.17 17.30 -5.05
C PRO A 228 -10.23 16.19 -5.16
N ILE A 229 -10.95 15.99 -4.06
CA ILE A 229 -12.16 15.19 -3.98
C ILE A 229 -13.31 16.08 -3.48
N LEU A 230 -14.41 16.12 -4.22
CA LEU A 230 -15.59 16.93 -3.92
C LEU A 230 -16.87 16.11 -4.03
N TYR A 231 -17.74 16.30 -3.04
CA TYR A 231 -19.10 15.80 -3.03
C TYR A 231 -20.05 16.91 -2.55
N GLN A 232 -21.16 17.14 -3.28
CA GLN A 232 -22.08 18.26 -3.04
C GLN A 232 -23.58 17.90 -3.12
N LYS A 233 -23.95 16.64 -3.44
CA LYS A 233 -25.36 16.31 -3.78
C LYS A 233 -26.30 16.20 -2.57
N LYS A 234 -25.89 15.52 -1.50
CA LYS A 234 -26.65 15.36 -0.24
C LYS A 234 -25.69 15.56 0.94
N GLY A 235 -25.14 16.78 1.05
CA GLY A 235 -24.06 17.12 1.97
C GLY A 235 -22.83 17.69 1.26
N TYR A 236 -21.83 18.08 2.02
CA TYR A 236 -20.59 18.67 1.51
C TYR A 236 -19.37 17.93 2.06
N LEU A 237 -18.53 17.43 1.16
CA LEU A 237 -17.18 16.94 1.49
C LEU A 237 -16.22 17.55 0.47
N SER A 238 -15.20 18.24 0.94
CA SER A 238 -14.12 18.77 0.12
C SER A 238 -12.79 18.43 0.78
N SER A 239 -11.93 17.70 0.07
CA SER A 239 -10.60 17.32 0.56
C SER A 239 -9.65 17.14 -0.63
N SER A 240 -8.43 16.67 -0.36
CA SER A 240 -7.51 16.17 -1.37
C SER A 240 -7.13 14.72 -1.04
N ILE A 241 -6.97 13.91 -2.07
CA ILE A 241 -6.45 12.55 -1.97
C ILE A 241 -5.09 12.47 -2.64
N GLY A 242 -4.18 11.73 -2.01
CA GLY A 242 -2.83 11.47 -2.48
C GLY A 242 -2.31 10.20 -1.83
N PHE A 243 -1.21 9.69 -2.36
CA PHE A 243 -0.61 8.44 -1.93
C PHE A 243 0.91 8.61 -1.88
N GLU A 244 1.51 8.25 -0.75
CA GLU A 244 2.95 8.24 -0.55
C GLU A 244 3.38 7.02 0.27
N SER A 245 4.15 6.13 -0.35
CA SER A 245 4.64 4.91 0.31
C SER A 245 6.14 4.72 0.08
N LEU A 246 6.81 4.18 1.10
CA LEU A 246 8.19 3.70 1.02
C LEU A 246 8.21 2.19 0.92
N TYR A 247 9.17 1.67 0.17
CA TYR A 247 9.35 0.25 -0.07
C TYR A 247 10.80 -0.16 0.13
N ASP A 248 10.99 -1.34 0.69
CA ASP A 248 12.28 -2.00 0.77
C ASP A 248 12.74 -2.43 -0.63
N LEU A 249 13.96 -2.09 -1.01
CA LEU A 249 14.50 -2.43 -2.33
C LEU A 249 14.76 -3.94 -2.47
N ASN A 250 15.02 -4.66 -1.38
CA ASN A 250 15.38 -6.07 -1.45
C ASN A 250 14.15 -6.97 -1.64
N THR A 251 13.09 -6.70 -0.87
CA THR A 251 11.85 -7.50 -0.89
C THR A 251 10.75 -6.86 -1.73
N GLY A 252 10.76 -5.54 -1.92
CA GLY A 252 9.67 -4.80 -2.54
C GLY A 252 8.47 -4.55 -1.63
N ILE A 253 8.49 -5.00 -0.38
CA ILE A 253 7.39 -4.77 0.59
C ILE A 253 7.35 -3.30 0.98
N ALA A 254 6.16 -2.76 1.20
CA ALA A 254 6.01 -1.42 1.73
C ALA A 254 6.48 -1.39 3.20
N ILE A 255 7.27 -0.37 3.53
CA ILE A 255 7.70 -0.07 4.90
C ILE A 255 6.60 0.71 5.62
N ASN A 256 5.92 1.59 4.87
CA ASN A 256 4.73 2.30 5.28
C ASN A 256 3.77 2.42 4.10
N ILE A 257 2.48 2.54 4.41
CA ILE A 257 1.44 2.82 3.41
C ILE A 257 0.60 4.02 3.83
N ASP A 258 0.20 4.82 2.85
CA ASP A 258 -0.68 5.97 3.04
C ASP A 258 -1.97 5.82 2.22
N SER A 259 -3.07 6.39 2.71
CA SER A 259 -4.42 6.26 2.14
C SER A 259 -4.76 7.42 1.19
N PRO A 260 -5.48 7.19 0.07
CA PRO A 260 -6.24 5.98 -0.28
C PRO A 260 -5.54 5.02 -1.25
N TYR A 261 -5.93 3.75 -1.20
CA TYR A 261 -5.43 2.67 -2.07
C TYR A 261 -6.53 1.65 -2.42
N PRO A 262 -6.36 0.84 -3.49
CA PRO A 262 -7.38 -0.05 -4.01
C PRO A 262 -7.95 -1.04 -2.98
N GLU A 263 -7.15 -1.48 -2.03
CA GLU A 263 -7.53 -2.48 -1.03
C GLU A 263 -8.57 -1.97 -0.02
N LEU A 264 -8.56 -0.68 0.32
CA LEU A 264 -9.61 -0.08 1.17
C LEU A 264 -10.97 -0.09 0.46
N TYR A 265 -10.96 0.14 -0.85
CA TYR A 265 -12.17 0.26 -1.64
C TYR A 265 -13.06 -1.00 -1.56
N VAL A 266 -12.46 -2.20 -1.60
CA VAL A 266 -13.21 -3.45 -1.52
C VAL A 266 -13.71 -3.79 -0.12
N ALA A 267 -13.15 -3.16 0.91
CA ALA A 267 -13.69 -3.20 2.27
C ALA A 267 -14.85 -2.20 2.46
N GLY A 268 -15.18 -1.41 1.43
CA GLY A 268 -16.17 -0.33 1.44
C GLY A 268 -15.64 0.98 2.02
N ILE A 269 -14.32 1.10 2.19
CA ILE A 269 -13.65 2.23 2.81
C ILE A 269 -13.12 3.14 1.71
N MET A 270 -13.46 4.42 1.81
CA MET A 270 -13.04 5.44 0.84
C MET A 270 -11.63 5.94 1.16
N PHE A 271 -11.37 6.26 2.42
CA PHE A 271 -10.11 6.85 2.88
C PHE A 271 -9.99 6.68 4.40
N VAL A 272 -8.76 6.51 4.87
CA VAL A 272 -8.39 6.46 6.30
C VAL A 272 -7.42 7.60 6.55
N ALA A 273 -7.57 8.34 7.64
CA ALA A 273 -6.60 9.32 8.12
C ALA A 273 -5.83 8.73 9.31
N PRO A 274 -4.86 7.82 9.09
CA PRO A 274 -4.08 7.27 10.19
C PRO A 274 -3.01 8.26 10.64
N PHE A 275 -2.94 8.53 11.93
CA PHE A 275 -1.76 9.10 12.56
C PHE A 275 -1.27 8.13 13.64
N ASN A 276 -0.02 7.71 13.52
CA ASN A 276 0.65 6.80 14.43
C ASN A 276 1.36 7.61 15.52
N TYR A 277 0.68 7.76 16.65
CA TYR A 277 1.18 8.54 17.77
C TYR A 277 2.40 7.87 18.42
N CYS A 278 2.47 6.53 18.42
CA CYS A 278 3.66 5.82 18.86
C CYS A 278 4.88 6.22 18.02
N SER A 279 4.75 6.28 16.70
CA SER A 279 5.82 6.76 15.82
C SER A 279 6.21 8.22 16.08
N ALA A 280 5.24 9.09 16.37
CA ALA A 280 5.53 10.46 16.76
C ALA A 280 6.36 10.54 18.05
N GLU A 281 5.97 9.78 19.09
CA GLU A 281 6.71 9.73 20.35
C GLU A 281 8.11 9.13 20.22
N MET A 282 8.30 8.18 19.30
CA MET A 282 9.63 7.64 19.01
C MET A 282 10.51 8.65 18.26
N ASN A 283 9.92 9.40 17.33
CA ASN A 283 10.64 10.44 16.58
C ASN A 283 11.15 11.57 17.47
N ASP A 284 10.46 11.88 18.57
CA ASP A 284 10.91 12.88 19.55
C ASP A 284 12.14 12.41 20.37
N LYS A 285 12.49 11.12 20.31
CA LYS A 285 13.56 10.50 21.10
C LYS A 285 14.82 10.14 20.30
N ILE A 286 14.80 10.34 18.98
CA ILE A 286 15.88 9.97 18.05
C ILE A 286 16.37 11.17 17.26
N ASP A 287 17.54 11.03 16.63
CA ASP A 287 18.02 12.05 15.70
C ASP A 287 17.26 11.95 14.36
N PHE A 288 16.18 12.72 14.25
CA PHE A 288 15.32 12.75 13.07
C PHE A 288 16.06 13.09 11.76
N SER A 289 17.26 13.68 11.84
CA SER A 289 18.09 13.93 10.65
C SER A 289 18.71 12.66 10.07
N ARG A 290 18.85 11.59 10.87
CA ARG A 290 19.49 10.32 10.51
C ARG A 290 18.52 9.15 10.43
N GLU A 291 17.46 9.18 11.23
CA GLU A 291 16.54 8.05 11.34
C GLU A 291 15.14 8.50 11.74
N TYR A 292 14.11 7.75 11.34
CA TYR A 292 12.73 8.08 11.71
C TYR A 292 11.77 6.89 11.67
N TRP A 293 10.65 7.06 12.35
CA TRP A 293 9.45 6.22 12.31
C TRP A 293 8.38 6.90 11.43
N PRO A 294 7.79 6.21 10.44
CA PRO A 294 6.74 6.80 9.60
C PRO A 294 5.46 7.11 10.42
N TYR A 295 4.80 8.23 10.12
CA TYR A 295 3.62 8.70 10.89
C TYR A 295 2.28 8.04 10.50
N GLY A 296 2.23 7.25 9.41
CA GLY A 296 1.00 6.60 8.93
C GLY A 296 0.88 5.15 9.40
N PHE A 297 0.37 4.28 8.53
CA PHE A 297 0.46 2.83 8.73
C PHE A 297 1.90 2.36 8.55
N VAL A 298 2.46 1.72 9.58
CA VAL A 298 3.84 1.23 9.63
C VAL A 298 3.83 -0.30 9.62
N LEU A 299 4.77 -0.92 8.91
CA LEU A 299 4.90 -2.38 8.87
C LEU A 299 5.00 -2.95 10.30
N TYR A 300 4.04 -3.82 10.64
CA TYR A 300 3.85 -4.34 11.99
C TYR A 300 4.22 -5.80 12.12
N ASP A 301 3.73 -6.64 11.20
CA ASP A 301 3.94 -8.08 11.24
C ASP A 301 3.91 -8.69 9.84
N THR A 302 4.69 -9.74 9.60
CA THR A 302 4.74 -10.46 8.33
C THR A 302 5.49 -11.80 8.49
N ASN A 303 5.10 -12.80 7.70
CA ASN A 303 5.87 -14.04 7.56
C ASN A 303 6.91 -14.01 6.43
N ILE A 304 7.13 -12.85 5.80
CA ILE A 304 8.13 -12.70 4.75
C ILE A 304 9.52 -12.63 5.37
N LYS A 305 10.41 -13.52 4.89
CA LYS A 305 11.81 -13.52 5.33
C LYS A 305 12.57 -12.40 4.65
N PHE A 306 13.15 -11.53 5.46
CA PHE A 306 14.06 -10.51 4.98
C PHE A 306 15.50 -11.07 4.90
N PRO A 307 16.32 -10.61 3.94
CA PRO A 307 17.74 -10.94 3.92
C PRO A 307 18.42 -10.53 5.24
N GLU A 308 19.40 -11.35 5.66
CA GLU A 308 20.27 -11.02 6.78
C GLU A 308 21.07 -9.74 6.48
N GLU A 309 21.13 -8.84 7.44
CA GLU A 309 21.98 -7.66 7.36
C GLU A 309 23.44 -8.08 7.48
N ARG A 310 24.14 -8.18 6.35
CA ARG A 310 25.60 -8.29 6.37
C ARG A 310 26.17 -6.89 6.26
N THR A 311 26.42 -6.26 7.41
CA THR A 311 27.16 -5.00 7.50
C THR A 311 28.47 -5.10 6.70
N GLY A 312 28.71 -4.13 5.82
CA GLY A 312 29.93 -4.05 5.01
C GLY A 312 29.92 -4.85 3.70
N LYS A 313 28.85 -5.57 3.33
CA LYS A 313 28.71 -6.19 2.00
C LYS A 313 27.58 -5.53 1.23
N ALA A 314 27.88 -5.02 0.04
CA ALA A 314 26.86 -4.55 -0.91
C ALA A 314 25.80 -5.66 -1.10
N PRO A 315 24.50 -5.29 -1.17
CA PRO A 315 23.43 -6.27 -1.28
C PRO A 315 23.68 -7.17 -2.49
N ASP A 316 23.51 -8.48 -2.28
CA ASP A 316 23.75 -9.50 -3.30
C ASP A 316 22.57 -9.53 -4.27
N THR A 317 22.47 -8.46 -5.06
CA THR A 317 21.42 -8.27 -6.05
C THR A 317 21.82 -8.95 -7.36
N PRO A 318 20.86 -9.46 -8.15
CA PRO A 318 21.12 -9.91 -9.52
C PRO A 318 21.88 -8.85 -10.34
N LEU A 319 21.62 -7.56 -10.07
CA LEU A 319 22.28 -6.41 -10.69
C LEU A 319 23.81 -6.42 -10.50
N LYS A 320 24.30 -6.85 -9.34
CA LYS A 320 25.74 -6.99 -9.05
C LYS A 320 26.41 -7.98 -10.00
N TYR A 321 25.76 -9.12 -10.26
CA TYR A 321 26.27 -10.11 -11.20
C TYR A 321 26.26 -9.59 -12.63
N TYR A 322 25.21 -8.87 -13.04
CA TYR A 322 25.18 -8.22 -14.35
C TYR A 322 26.27 -7.15 -14.51
N LEU A 323 26.53 -6.36 -13.48
CA LEU A 323 27.57 -5.33 -13.50
C LEU A 323 28.97 -5.96 -13.58
N VAL A 324 29.24 -6.99 -12.77
CA VAL A 324 30.51 -7.74 -12.80
C VAL A 324 30.70 -8.42 -14.15
N PHE A 325 29.67 -9.06 -14.68
CA PHE A 325 29.71 -9.70 -15.99
C PHE A 325 29.93 -8.67 -17.11
N GLY A 326 29.26 -7.52 -17.05
CA GLY A 326 29.48 -6.40 -17.95
C GLY A 326 30.91 -5.88 -17.89
N LEU A 327 31.47 -5.70 -16.69
CA LEU A 327 32.87 -5.30 -16.48
C LEU A 327 33.87 -6.30 -17.06
N ILE A 328 33.63 -7.61 -16.88
CA ILE A 328 34.46 -8.69 -17.44
C ILE A 328 34.44 -8.65 -18.98
N ILE A 329 33.26 -8.48 -19.58
CA ILE A 329 33.14 -8.35 -21.04
C ILE A 329 33.88 -7.11 -21.53
N LEU A 330 33.76 -5.99 -20.80
CA LEU A 330 34.39 -4.71 -21.17
C LEU A 330 35.93 -4.81 -21.08
N THR A 331 36.47 -5.42 -20.02
CA THR A 331 37.92 -5.66 -19.89
C THR A 331 38.45 -6.64 -20.92
N ALA A 332 37.74 -7.74 -21.19
CA ALA A 332 38.12 -8.67 -22.27
C ALA A 332 38.12 -7.99 -23.65
N SER A 333 37.17 -7.09 -23.89
CA SER A 333 37.09 -6.31 -25.14
C SER A 333 38.24 -5.32 -25.28
N LEU A 334 38.60 -4.61 -24.20
CA LEU A 334 39.75 -3.70 -24.16
C LEU A 334 41.07 -4.45 -24.38
N LEU A 335 41.30 -5.56 -23.67
CA LEU A 335 42.50 -6.38 -23.82
C LEU A 335 42.65 -6.96 -25.24
N ARG A 336 41.53 -7.37 -25.85
CA ARG A 336 41.53 -7.86 -27.24
C ARG A 336 41.81 -6.75 -28.26
N ARG A 337 41.44 -5.50 -27.95
CA ARG A 337 41.71 -4.32 -28.78
C ARG A 337 43.15 -3.81 -28.62
N TRP A 338 43.78 -4.06 -27.48
CA TRP A 338 45.18 -3.71 -27.21
C TRP A 338 46.19 -4.71 -27.80
N LYS A 339 45.81 -5.98 -27.97
CA LYS A 339 46.63 -7.02 -28.63
C LYS A 339 46.55 -7.00 -30.17
N ARG A 340 45.77 -6.08 -30.75
CA ARG A 340 45.73 -5.78 -32.18
C ARG A 340 46.30 -4.39 -32.38
#